data_AF-A0A5B1M7J1-F1
#
_entry.id   AF-A0A5B1M7J1-F1
#
_cell.length_a   1.000
_cell.length_b   1.000
_cell.length_c   1.000
_cell.angle_alpha   90.00
_cell.angle_beta   90.00
_cell.angle_gamma   90.00
#
_symmetry.space_group_name_H-M   'P 1'
#
loop_
_entity.id
_entity.type
_entity.pdbx_description
1 polymer ?
#
loop_
_entity_poly.entity_id
_entity_poly.type
_entity_poly.pdbx_seq_one_letter_code
_entity_poly.pdbx_strand_id
1 'polypeptide(L)'
;MADTAEFKDVRGEARTGMDIHDVRLAHTDRALIVKTAHDDVRPTLRSGGSIAVFVDVDPHRRGPEYAFVAGTTRGSDFGLVETDGWRLGDAVRHADTSLSIDYENERVRVRIARSSIGDPDEVRLAVVAQGTRRNGELESDWLRTIRHMTRWVTSG
;
A
#
# COMPACT_ATOMS: atom_id res chain seq x y z
N MET A 1 -10.56 -20.05 -3.27
CA MET A 1 -11.27 -19.02 -2.49
C MET A 1 -10.24 -18.06 -1.94
N ALA A 2 -10.18 -16.80 -2.39
CA ALA A 2 -9.20 -15.84 -1.89
C ALA A 2 -9.28 -15.70 -0.36
N ASP A 3 -8.17 -15.89 0.35
CA ASP A 3 -8.12 -15.52 1.77
C ASP A 3 -8.13 -13.99 1.87
N THR A 4 -8.98 -13.47 2.76
CA THR A 4 -9.19 -12.04 2.91
C THR A 4 -8.96 -11.64 4.36
N ALA A 5 -8.17 -10.60 4.57
CA ALA A 5 -7.92 -10.02 5.87
C ALA A 5 -8.26 -8.52 5.87
N GLU A 6 -8.89 -8.08 6.95
CA GLU A 6 -9.21 -6.66 7.22
C GLU A 6 -8.35 -6.18 8.39
N PHE A 7 -7.79 -4.98 8.24
CA PHE A 7 -6.91 -4.35 9.21
C PHE A 7 -7.38 -2.91 9.41
N LYS A 8 -7.76 -2.59 10.64
CA LYS A 8 -8.12 -1.23 11.02
C LYS A 8 -6.93 -0.46 11.52
N ASP A 9 -6.94 0.83 11.23
CA ASP A 9 -6.04 1.75 11.91
C ASP A 9 -6.39 1.85 13.39
N VAL A 10 -5.34 1.85 14.21
CA VAL A 10 -5.40 1.99 15.67
C VAL A 10 -4.87 3.34 16.12
N ARG A 11 -4.30 4.13 15.21
CA ARG A 11 -3.84 5.49 15.45
C ARG A 11 -5.06 6.41 15.27
N GLY A 12 -5.51 7.02 16.36
CA GLY A 12 -6.62 7.99 16.29
C GLY A 12 -6.27 9.17 15.38
N GLU A 13 -7.30 9.77 14.75
CA GLU A 13 -7.28 10.87 13.77
C GLU A 13 -6.02 11.75 13.84
N ALA A 14 -4.94 11.30 13.19
CA ALA A 14 -3.96 12.24 12.71
C ALA A 14 -4.70 13.08 11.66
N ARG A 15 -4.46 14.39 11.60
CA ARG A 15 -4.98 15.22 10.50
C ARG A 15 -3.90 15.31 9.44
N THR A 16 -3.49 14.15 8.92
CA THR A 16 -2.53 14.12 7.83
C THR A 16 -3.26 14.48 6.54
N GLY A 17 -2.55 14.90 5.50
CA GLY A 17 -3.21 15.19 4.22
C GLY A 17 -3.73 13.94 3.48
N MET A 18 -3.69 12.75 4.10
CA MET A 18 -4.21 11.47 3.62
C MET A 18 -4.14 10.41 4.75
N ASP A 19 -5.22 10.25 5.53
CA ASP A 19 -5.27 9.37 6.72
C ASP A 19 -5.83 7.99 6.38
N ILE A 20 -5.19 6.88 6.79
CA ILE A 20 -5.65 5.51 6.52
C ILE A 20 -6.62 5.04 7.60
N HIS A 21 -7.79 4.51 7.23
CA HIS A 21 -8.76 3.95 8.19
C HIS A 21 -8.84 2.43 8.18
N ASP A 22 -8.80 1.87 6.98
CA ASP A 22 -9.03 0.44 6.74
C ASP A 22 -8.15 -0.04 5.60
N VAL A 23 -7.58 -1.22 5.77
CA VAL A 23 -6.87 -1.95 4.73
C VAL A 23 -7.43 -3.36 4.63
N ARG A 24 -7.88 -3.69 3.43
CA ARG A 24 -8.33 -5.04 3.06
C ARG A 24 -7.35 -5.64 2.08
N LEU A 25 -6.77 -6.77 2.45
CA LEU A 25 -5.96 -7.59 1.57
C LEU A 25 -6.79 -8.82 1.15
N ALA A 26 -6.89 -9.04 -0.16
CA ALA A 26 -7.28 -10.33 -0.71
C ALA A 26 -6.07 -10.95 -1.42
N HIS A 27 -5.66 -12.14 -1.00
CA HIS A 27 -4.58 -12.92 -1.60
C HIS A 27 -5.18 -14.10 -2.38
N THR A 28 -5.22 -13.96 -3.71
CA THR A 28 -5.79 -14.96 -4.62
C THR A 28 -4.68 -15.75 -5.31
N ASP A 29 -5.06 -16.86 -5.93
CA ASP A 29 -4.28 -17.62 -6.91
C ASP A 29 -3.48 -16.80 -7.97
N ARG A 30 -3.91 -15.56 -8.29
CA ARG A 30 -3.36 -14.72 -9.37
C ARG A 30 -2.83 -13.38 -8.91
N ALA A 31 -3.21 -12.95 -7.70
CA ALA A 31 -3.14 -11.54 -7.36
C ALA A 31 -3.11 -11.26 -5.88
N LEU A 32 -2.47 -10.14 -5.55
CA LEU A 32 -2.72 -9.41 -4.33
C LEU A 32 -3.58 -8.20 -4.68
N ILE A 33 -4.70 -8.07 -3.99
CA ILE A 33 -5.59 -6.92 -4.12
C ILE A 33 -5.63 -6.23 -2.77
N VAL A 34 -5.06 -5.04 -2.71
CA VAL A 34 -5.02 -4.20 -1.52
C VAL A 34 -5.97 -3.05 -1.74
N LYS A 35 -7.00 -2.97 -0.89
CA LYS A 35 -7.95 -1.85 -0.87
C LYS A 35 -7.74 -1.09 0.41
N THR A 36 -7.59 0.22 0.30
CA THR A 36 -7.37 1.11 1.43
C THR A 36 -8.45 2.19 1.42
N ALA A 37 -9.08 2.44 2.56
CA ALA A 37 -9.99 3.57 2.76
C ALA A 37 -9.26 4.65 3.55
N HIS A 38 -9.52 5.91 3.19
CA HIS A 38 -8.83 7.07 3.73
C HIS A 38 -9.77 8.24 3.99
N ASP A 39 -9.25 9.26 4.67
CA ASP A 39 -9.76 10.63 4.60
C ASP A 39 -8.82 11.52 3.77
N ASP A 40 -9.40 12.52 3.10
CA ASP A 40 -8.72 13.61 2.37
C ASP A 40 -7.93 13.15 1.13
N VAL A 41 -8.38 12.10 0.43
CA VAL A 41 -7.77 11.71 -0.86
C VAL A 41 -8.15 12.75 -1.92
N ARG A 42 -7.20 13.64 -2.26
CA ARG A 42 -7.44 14.72 -3.22
C ARG A 42 -6.78 14.47 -4.59
N PRO A 43 -7.48 14.79 -5.70
CA PRO A 43 -6.95 14.61 -7.06
C PRO A 43 -5.90 15.65 -7.48
N THR A 44 -5.45 16.55 -6.59
CA THR A 44 -4.60 17.71 -6.92
C THR A 44 -3.17 17.52 -6.42
N LEU A 45 -2.17 17.89 -7.23
CA LEU A 45 -0.75 17.83 -6.86
C LEU A 45 -0.43 18.60 -5.56
N ARG A 46 -1.24 19.61 -5.21
CA ARG A 46 -1.07 20.38 -3.97
C ARG A 46 -1.27 19.56 -2.70
N SER A 47 -1.98 18.42 -2.76
CA SER A 47 -2.12 17.55 -1.59
C SER A 47 -0.85 16.75 -1.31
N GLY A 48 0.07 16.62 -2.28
CA GLY A 48 1.25 15.76 -2.12
C GLY A 48 0.90 14.29 -1.84
N GLY A 49 -0.32 13.87 -2.20
CA GLY A 49 -0.86 12.55 -1.87
C GLY A 49 -0.01 11.43 -2.48
N SER A 50 0.39 10.47 -1.66
CA SER A 50 1.06 9.25 -2.10
C SER A 50 0.76 8.06 -1.19
N ILE A 51 0.98 6.86 -1.69
CA ILE A 51 0.85 5.61 -0.94
C ILE A 51 2.00 4.67 -1.28
N ALA A 52 2.47 3.95 -0.27
CA ALA A 52 3.33 2.79 -0.45
C ALA A 52 2.74 1.56 0.26
N VAL A 53 2.71 0.45 -0.45
CA VAL A 53 2.35 -0.88 0.07
C VAL A 53 3.61 -1.73 0.03
N PHE A 54 4.23 -1.92 1.18
CA PHE A 54 5.34 -2.84 1.35
C PHE A 54 4.80 -4.27 1.45
N VAL A 55 5.40 -5.19 0.70
CA VAL A 55 5.01 -6.60 0.61
C VAL A 55 6.18 -7.46 1.05
N ASP A 56 5.93 -8.25 2.08
CA ASP A 56 6.85 -9.26 2.58
C ASP A 56 6.31 -10.63 2.17
N VAL A 57 7.16 -11.37 1.49
CA VAL A 57 6.82 -12.64 0.84
C VAL A 57 7.64 -13.81 1.38
N ASP A 58 8.62 -13.54 2.25
CA ASP A 58 9.53 -14.54 2.80
C ASP A 58 9.59 -14.46 4.34
N PRO A 59 8.90 -15.36 5.06
CA PRO A 59 8.88 -15.35 6.53
C PRO A 59 10.26 -15.62 7.16
N HIS A 60 11.24 -16.07 6.39
CA HIS A 60 12.60 -16.32 6.85
C HIS A 60 13.52 -15.11 6.68
N ARG A 61 13.10 -14.09 5.94
CA ARG A 61 13.82 -12.82 5.79
C ARG A 61 13.24 -11.73 6.67
N ARG A 62 14.06 -10.70 6.92
CA ARG A 62 13.67 -9.57 7.75
C ARG A 62 13.25 -8.40 6.87
N GLY A 63 11.96 -8.07 6.94
CA GLY A 63 11.39 -6.92 6.23
C GLY A 63 10.88 -7.31 4.85
N PRO A 64 10.29 -6.35 4.13
CA PRO A 64 9.67 -6.62 2.84
C PRO A 64 10.71 -6.78 1.73
N GLU A 65 10.36 -7.58 0.72
CA GLU A 65 11.11 -7.76 -0.53
C GLU A 65 10.61 -6.84 -1.64
N TYR A 66 9.39 -6.31 -1.53
CA TYR A 66 8.81 -5.43 -2.53
C TYR A 66 8.08 -4.23 -1.93
N ALA A 67 7.93 -3.17 -2.73
CA ALA A 67 7.00 -2.09 -2.44
C ALA A 67 6.27 -1.65 -3.72
N PHE A 68 4.95 -1.57 -3.64
CA PHE A 68 4.18 -0.81 -4.62
C PHE A 68 4.15 0.64 -4.18
N VAL A 69 4.59 1.56 -5.03
CA VAL A 69 4.62 3.00 -4.75
C VAL A 69 3.78 3.74 -5.77
N ALA A 70 3.01 4.73 -5.31
CA ALA A 70 2.17 5.54 -6.19
C ALA A 70 1.96 6.95 -5.64
N GLY A 71 1.90 7.93 -6.54
CA GLY A 71 1.21 9.18 -6.23
C GLY A 71 -0.31 8.96 -6.31
N THR A 72 -1.07 9.60 -5.42
CA THR A 72 -2.54 9.45 -5.36
C THR A 72 -3.29 10.60 -6.02
N THR A 73 -2.58 11.50 -6.69
CA THR A 73 -3.15 12.62 -7.44
C THR A 73 -3.34 12.26 -8.92
N ARG A 74 -4.17 13.02 -9.66
CA ARG A 74 -4.37 12.76 -11.10
C ARG A 74 -3.07 12.94 -11.88
N GLY A 75 -2.79 11.99 -12.76
CA GLY A 75 -1.61 11.99 -13.62
C GLY A 75 -0.32 11.54 -12.94
N SER A 76 -0.39 11.08 -11.68
CA SER A 76 0.77 10.48 -11.01
C SER A 76 1.10 9.10 -11.53
N ASP A 77 2.40 8.79 -11.51
CA ASP A 77 2.92 7.46 -11.81
C ASP A 77 2.76 6.51 -10.60
N PHE A 78 2.84 5.23 -10.91
CA PHE A 78 2.93 4.15 -9.94
C PHE A 78 3.83 3.04 -10.45
N GLY A 79 4.33 2.20 -9.55
CA GLY A 79 5.13 1.04 -9.92
C GLY A 79 5.43 0.11 -8.75
N LEU A 80 5.90 -1.09 -9.10
CA LEU A 80 6.44 -2.06 -8.16
C LEU A 80 7.97 -1.96 -8.17
N VAL A 81 8.57 -1.89 -7.00
CA VAL A 81 10.03 -1.89 -6.82
C VAL A 81 10.42 -3.04 -5.89
N GLU A 82 11.65 -3.51 -6.05
CA GLU A 82 12.31 -4.35 -5.05
C GLU A 82 12.66 -3.52 -3.82
N THR A 83 12.76 -4.17 -2.67
CA THR A 83 13.21 -3.53 -1.43
C THR A 83 14.29 -4.34 -0.72
N ASP A 84 15.18 -3.61 -0.06
CA ASP A 84 16.15 -4.14 0.89
C ASP A 84 15.69 -3.73 2.29
N GLY A 85 14.81 -4.57 2.88
CA GLY A 85 14.02 -4.18 4.03
C GLY A 85 13.14 -2.97 3.69
N TRP A 86 13.33 -1.84 4.36
CA TRP A 86 12.48 -0.64 4.15
C TRP A 86 13.04 0.34 3.12
N ARG A 87 14.14 -0.01 2.46
CA ARG A 87 14.80 0.83 1.45
C ARG A 87 14.29 0.44 0.06
N LEU A 88 13.76 1.42 -0.66
CA LEU A 88 13.34 1.24 -2.05
C LEU A 88 14.57 1.00 -2.95
N GLY A 89 14.44 0.03 -3.85
CA GLY A 89 15.44 -0.35 -4.83
C GLY A 89 14.96 -0.12 -6.26
N ASP A 90 15.34 -1.04 -7.14
CA ASP A 90 15.06 -0.96 -8.56
C ASP A 90 13.61 -1.36 -8.89
N ALA A 91 13.10 -0.84 -10.01
CA ALA A 91 11.79 -1.22 -10.52
C ALA A 91 11.77 -2.70 -10.94
N VAL A 92 10.70 -3.41 -10.53
CA VAL A 92 10.44 -4.77 -10.99
C VAL A 92 10.04 -4.70 -12.46
N ARG A 93 10.88 -5.25 -13.34
CA ARG A 93 10.66 -5.22 -14.78
C ARG A 93 9.45 -6.07 -15.15
N HIS A 94 8.61 -5.54 -16.04
CA HIS A 94 7.41 -6.21 -16.55
C HIS A 94 6.40 -6.60 -15.46
N ALA A 95 6.40 -5.90 -14.32
CA ALA A 95 5.41 -6.11 -13.27
C ALA A 95 3.99 -5.82 -13.80
N ASP A 96 3.08 -6.79 -13.66
CA ASP A 96 1.67 -6.60 -13.93
C ASP A 96 1.00 -6.03 -12.67
N THR A 97 0.81 -4.71 -12.71
CA THR A 97 0.21 -3.95 -11.62
C THR A 97 -0.83 -2.96 -12.13
N SER A 98 -1.80 -2.64 -11.29
CA SER A 98 -2.75 -1.57 -11.57
C SER A 98 -3.15 -0.82 -10.31
N LEU A 99 -3.45 0.46 -10.52
CA LEU A 99 -3.95 1.38 -9.51
C LEU A 99 -5.32 1.89 -9.93
N SER A 100 -6.24 1.97 -8.97
CA SER A 100 -7.51 2.68 -9.16
C SER A 100 -7.78 3.54 -7.94
N ILE A 101 -8.16 4.79 -8.15
CA ILE A 101 -8.44 5.75 -7.09
C ILE A 101 -9.85 6.27 -7.29
N ASP A 102 -10.66 6.10 -6.25
CA ASP A 102 -12.00 6.65 -6.14
C ASP A 102 -11.93 7.82 -5.15
N TYR A 103 -11.90 9.04 -5.69
CA TYR A 103 -11.82 10.26 -4.90
C TYR A 103 -13.14 10.61 -4.21
N GLU A 104 -14.28 10.11 -4.70
CA GLU A 104 -15.59 10.41 -4.12
C GLU A 104 -15.83 9.59 -2.86
N ASN A 105 -15.36 8.34 -2.87
CA ASN A 105 -15.45 7.43 -1.72
C ASN A 105 -14.13 7.29 -0.94
N GLU A 106 -13.10 8.05 -1.32
CA GLU A 106 -11.78 8.09 -0.70
C GLU A 106 -11.11 6.70 -0.59
N ARG A 107 -11.13 5.96 -1.71
CA ARG A 107 -10.57 4.61 -1.78
C ARG A 107 -9.44 4.51 -2.78
N VAL A 108 -8.38 3.81 -2.38
CA VAL A 108 -7.31 3.37 -3.29
C VAL A 108 -7.35 1.86 -3.39
N ARG A 109 -7.26 1.35 -4.62
CA ARG A 109 -7.13 -0.07 -4.92
C ARG A 109 -5.84 -0.31 -5.69
N VAL A 110 -4.95 -1.08 -5.07
CA VAL A 110 -3.73 -1.60 -5.67
C VAL A 110 -3.96 -3.06 -6.04
N ARG A 111 -3.54 -3.44 -7.24
CA ARG A 111 -3.46 -4.83 -7.67
C ARG A 111 -2.03 -5.12 -8.11
N ILE A 112 -1.48 -6.23 -7.60
CA ILE A 112 -0.17 -6.77 -7.98
C ILE A 112 -0.39 -8.21 -8.45
N ALA A 113 0.08 -8.59 -9.63
CA ALA A 113 0.06 -9.99 -10.05
C ALA A 113 1.01 -10.81 -9.16
N ARG A 114 0.58 -12.00 -8.75
CA ARG A 114 1.37 -12.85 -7.84
C ARG A 114 2.71 -13.26 -8.47
N SER A 115 2.70 -13.48 -9.78
CA SER A 115 3.91 -13.73 -10.58
C SER A 115 4.89 -12.56 -10.62
N SER A 116 4.44 -11.32 -10.35
CA SER A 116 5.34 -10.15 -10.28
C SER A 116 6.13 -10.08 -8.97
N ILE A 117 5.80 -10.94 -7.99
CA ILE A 117 6.48 -11.01 -6.69
C ILE A 117 6.94 -12.43 -6.33
N GLY A 118 7.16 -13.28 -7.35
CA GLY A 118 7.72 -14.62 -7.17
C GLY A 118 6.72 -15.71 -6.78
N ASP A 119 5.42 -15.50 -7.00
CA ASP A 119 4.36 -16.48 -6.74
C ASP A 119 4.29 -17.03 -5.28
N PRO A 120 4.29 -16.17 -4.24
CA PRO A 120 4.32 -16.63 -2.86
C PRO A 120 3.01 -17.30 -2.40
N ASP A 121 3.15 -18.28 -1.53
CA ASP A 121 2.02 -18.96 -0.87
C ASP A 121 1.39 -18.13 0.25
N GLU A 122 2.16 -17.23 0.87
CA GLU A 122 1.68 -16.33 1.91
C GLU A 122 2.35 -14.96 1.81
N VAL A 123 1.64 -13.91 2.23
CA VAL A 123 2.19 -12.56 2.30
C VAL A 123 1.78 -11.84 3.56
N ARG A 124 2.54 -10.82 3.94
CA ARG A 124 2.09 -9.77 4.88
C ARG A 124 2.47 -8.40 4.34
N LEU A 125 1.77 -7.38 4.82
CA LEU A 125 1.92 -6.02 4.29
C LEU A 125 2.26 -5.03 5.38
N ALA A 126 2.89 -3.93 4.99
CA ALA A 126 2.80 -2.67 5.71
C ALA A 126 2.38 -1.57 4.74
N VAL A 127 1.47 -0.69 5.18
CA VAL A 127 0.92 0.37 4.34
C VAL A 127 1.21 1.72 4.99
N VAL A 128 1.69 2.64 4.16
CA VAL A 128 1.90 4.04 4.53
C VAL A 128 1.29 4.92 3.45
N ALA A 129 0.58 5.94 3.88
CA ALA A 129 0.14 7.05 3.06
C ALA A 129 0.91 8.31 3.46
N GLN A 130 1.07 9.24 2.52
CA GLN A 130 1.56 10.57 2.83
C GLN A 130 0.65 11.61 2.21
N GLY A 131 0.52 12.73 2.91
CA GLY A 131 -0.19 13.90 2.41
C GLY A 131 0.35 15.19 3.03
N THR A 132 -0.06 16.30 2.45
CA THR A 132 0.34 17.64 2.88
C THR A 132 -0.67 18.17 3.88
N ARG A 133 -0.20 18.52 5.07
CA ARG A 133 -1.00 19.22 6.09
C ARG A 133 -1.42 20.61 5.60
N ARG A 134 -2.39 21.22 6.29
CA ARG A 134 -2.81 22.62 6.03
C ARG A 134 -1.68 23.64 6.11
N ASN A 135 -0.63 23.38 6.89
CA ASN A 135 0.54 24.25 7.02
C ASN A 135 1.61 24.02 5.93
N GLY A 136 1.38 23.10 4.99
CA GLY A 136 2.30 22.78 3.89
C GLY A 136 3.35 21.72 4.21
N GLU A 137 3.38 21.17 5.43
CA GLU A 137 4.30 20.09 5.80
C GLU A 137 3.80 18.74 5.28
N LEU A 138 4.72 17.90 4.80
CA LEU A 138 4.42 16.50 4.49
C LEU A 138 4.35 15.68 5.77
N GLU A 139 3.34 14.83 5.88
CA GLU A 139 3.19 13.88 6.97
C GLU A 139 2.93 12.48 6.43
N SER A 140 3.46 11.48 7.15
CA SER A 140 3.21 10.07 6.90
C SER A 140 2.21 9.51 7.90
N ASP A 141 1.21 8.82 7.38
CA ASP A 141 0.34 7.97 8.16
C ASP A 141 0.56 6.48 7.84
N TRP A 142 0.69 5.67 8.89
CA TRP A 142 0.91 4.23 8.77
C TRP A 142 -0.32 3.54 9.34
N LEU A 143 -0.82 2.50 8.67
CA LEU A 143 -1.99 1.71 9.08
C LEU A 143 -2.01 1.25 10.56
N ARG A 144 -0.86 1.24 11.26
CA ARG A 144 -0.80 0.99 12.71
C ARG A 144 0.27 1.84 13.37
N THR A 145 1.49 1.32 13.36
CA THR A 145 2.69 2.03 13.78
C THR A 145 3.69 1.96 12.66
N ILE A 146 4.72 2.81 12.73
CA ILE A 146 5.77 2.88 11.72
C ILE A 146 6.29 1.48 11.43
N ARG A 147 6.22 1.07 10.15
CA ARG A 147 6.79 -0.19 9.66
C ARG A 147 6.20 -1.46 10.29
N HIS A 148 4.99 -1.36 10.84
CA HIS A 148 4.30 -2.51 11.41
C HIS A 148 3.70 -3.40 10.31
N MET A 149 4.20 -4.63 10.19
CA MET A 149 3.65 -5.62 9.28
C MET A 149 2.34 -6.22 9.80
N THR A 150 1.41 -6.52 8.91
CA THR A 150 0.22 -7.31 9.23
C THR A 150 0.58 -8.74 9.62
N ARG A 151 -0.42 -9.52 10.04
CA ARG A 151 -0.29 -10.99 10.03
C ARG A 151 -0.08 -11.50 8.60
N TRP A 152 0.46 -12.70 8.49
CA TRP A 152 0.52 -13.45 7.24
C TRP A 152 -0.89 -13.84 6.75
N VAL A 153 -1.06 -13.83 5.44
CA VAL A 153 -2.28 -14.17 4.71
C VAL A 153 -1.92 -15.12 3.58
N THR A 154 -2.43 -16.33 3.65
CA THR A 154 -2.19 -17.38 2.65
C THR A 154 -2.93 -17.09 1.37
N SER A 155 -2.41 -17.54 0.23
CA SER A 155 -3.16 -17.50 -1.02
C SER A 155 -4.33 -18.48 -0.95
N GLY A 156 -5.41 -18.17 -1.67
CA GLY A 156 -6.54 -19.09 -1.80
C GLY A 156 -7.22 -19.04 -3.15
#